data_AF-D2R7K7-F1
#
_entry.id   AF-D2R7K7-F1
#
_cell.length_a   1.000
_cell.length_b   1.000
_cell.length_c   1.000
_cell.angle_alpha   90.00
_cell.angle_beta   90.00
_cell.angle_gamma   90.00
#
_symmetry.space_group_name_H-M   'P 1'
#
loop_
_entity.id
_entity.type
_entity.pdbx_description
1 polymer ?
#
loop_
_entity_poly.entity_id
_entity_poly.type
_entity_poly.pdbx_seq_one_letter_code
_entity_poly.pdbx_strand_id
1 'polypeptide(L)'
;MEINPYQVTSLATGEGDFNRLPRDIALRQFQQTFALLLVAALVNYVAFDWLIIGQMNIAYSLKMIYRGVNLFWFGVGGAAIWYGGLPLLEGVSAMLRSVFAPRVDRQAWQGVLYQFVALARWWAIACALVWLMWVGMFYGNEGYSSRLLATLFTWLVAGLISVRLLWGLCSGWVRLAWRSGEPLVSR
;
A
#
# COMPACT_ATOMS: atom_id res chain seq x y z
N MET A 1 -4.83 26.71 -44.83
CA MET A 1 -5.34 26.54 -43.45
C MET A 1 -4.48 27.38 -42.55
N GLU A 2 -5.00 28.52 -42.12
CA GLU A 2 -4.31 29.48 -41.26
C GLU A 2 -4.46 29.03 -39.81
N ILE A 3 -3.34 28.80 -39.13
CA ILE A 3 -3.31 28.45 -37.71
C ILE A 3 -3.49 29.77 -36.93
N ASN A 4 -4.59 29.88 -36.18
CA ASN A 4 -4.91 31.09 -35.42
C ASN A 4 -3.90 31.26 -34.25
N PRO A 5 -3.11 32.35 -34.21
CA PRO A 5 -2.12 32.57 -33.14
C PRO A 5 -2.76 32.92 -31.78
N TYR A 6 -4.06 33.18 -31.73
CA TYR A 6 -4.84 33.39 -30.51
C TYR A 6 -5.64 32.15 -30.10
N GLN A 7 -5.43 31.00 -30.76
CA GLN A 7 -5.90 29.75 -30.20
C GLN A 7 -5.11 29.55 -28.92
N VAL A 8 -5.76 29.85 -27.79
CA VAL A 8 -5.27 29.62 -26.44
C VAL A 8 -5.05 28.12 -26.35
N THR A 9 -3.86 27.70 -26.76
CA THR A 9 -3.21 26.53 -26.21
C THR A 9 -3.31 26.78 -24.73
N SER A 10 -4.11 26.00 -24.01
CA SER A 10 -4.13 26.01 -22.56
C SER A 10 -2.76 25.53 -22.10
N LEU A 11 -1.77 26.40 -22.27
CA LEU A 11 -0.47 26.38 -21.65
C LEU A 11 -0.77 26.53 -20.19
N ALA A 12 -0.93 25.38 -19.53
CA ALA A 12 -0.42 25.09 -18.22
C ALA A 12 -0.17 26.35 -17.38
N THR A 13 -1.25 27.05 -17.04
CA THR A 13 -1.21 28.03 -15.97
C THR A 13 -1.10 27.22 -14.69
N GLY A 14 0.05 27.38 -14.03
CA GLY A 14 0.43 26.67 -12.82
C GLY A 14 -0.46 26.98 -11.63
N GLU A 15 -1.66 26.41 -11.63
CA GLU A 15 -2.47 26.15 -10.44
C GLU A 15 -2.77 24.65 -10.43
N GLY A 16 -1.77 23.91 -9.93
CA GLY A 16 -1.73 22.46 -9.74
C GLY A 16 -3.05 21.72 -9.94
N ASP A 17 -3.36 21.46 -11.21
CA ASP A 17 -4.24 20.39 -11.60
C ASP A 17 -3.56 19.14 -11.02
N PHE A 18 -4.03 18.70 -9.84
CA PHE A 18 -3.61 17.42 -9.30
C PHE A 18 -3.98 16.44 -10.38
N ASN A 19 -3.04 16.06 -11.26
CA ASN A 19 -3.23 15.09 -12.33
C ASN A 19 -3.98 13.91 -11.70
N ARG A 20 -5.30 13.87 -11.94
CA ARG A 20 -6.21 13.02 -11.19
C ARG A 20 -5.92 11.64 -11.71
N LEU A 21 -5.11 10.90 -10.98
CA LEU A 21 -4.71 9.56 -11.39
C LEU A 21 -5.99 8.75 -11.56
N PRO A 22 -6.29 8.22 -12.75
CA PRO A 22 -7.51 7.48 -12.99
C PRO A 22 -7.62 6.31 -12.02
N ARG A 23 -8.84 6.05 -11.52
CA ARG A 23 -9.12 4.96 -10.59
C ARG A 23 -8.59 3.61 -11.10
N ASP A 24 -8.73 3.34 -12.39
CA ASP A 24 -8.26 2.10 -13.00
C ASP A 24 -6.74 1.92 -12.91
N ILE A 25 -5.99 3.02 -13.01
CA ILE A 25 -4.53 2.99 -12.81
C ILE A 25 -4.25 2.71 -11.34
N ALA A 26 -4.93 3.38 -10.41
CA ALA A 26 -4.76 3.14 -8.97
C ALA A 26 -5.06 1.68 -8.60
N LEU A 27 -6.12 1.10 -9.17
CA LEU A 27 -6.49 -0.30 -8.97
C LEU A 27 -5.39 -1.25 -9.44
N ARG A 28 -4.86 -1.05 -10.65
CA ARG A 28 -3.75 -1.88 -11.15
C ARG A 28 -2.50 -1.73 -10.29
N GLN A 29 -2.18 -0.51 -9.85
CA GLN A 29 -1.03 -0.27 -8.97
C GLN A 29 -1.20 -0.92 -7.59
N PHE A 30 -2.41 -0.85 -7.03
CA PHE A 30 -2.76 -1.55 -5.80
C PHE A 30 -2.61 -3.07 -5.97
N GLN A 31 -3.15 -3.64 -7.03
CA GLN A 31 -3.06 -5.07 -7.34
C GLN A 31 -1.61 -5.52 -7.54
N GLN A 32 -0.79 -4.74 -8.23
CA GLN A 32 0.65 -5.00 -8.37
C GLN A 32 1.38 -4.96 -7.02
N THR A 33 1.09 -3.95 -6.21
CA THR A 33 1.64 -3.80 -4.86
C THR A 33 1.28 -5.01 -4.00
N PHE A 34 0.00 -5.39 -4.00
CA PHE A 34 -0.47 -6.56 -3.26
C PHE A 34 0.15 -7.86 -3.79
N ALA A 35 0.25 -8.05 -5.12
CA ALA A 35 0.91 -9.22 -5.71
C ALA A 35 2.36 -9.38 -5.23
N LEU A 36 3.13 -8.28 -5.21
CA LEU A 36 4.52 -8.29 -4.73
C LEU A 36 4.61 -8.72 -3.28
N LEU A 37 3.76 -8.15 -2.42
CA LEU A 37 3.73 -8.50 -1.00
C LEU A 37 3.22 -9.92 -0.76
N LEU A 38 2.26 -10.39 -1.57
CA LEU A 38 1.75 -11.76 -1.51
C LEU A 38 2.85 -12.77 -1.87
N VAL A 39 3.64 -12.51 -2.91
CA VAL A 39 4.79 -13.36 -3.25
C VAL A 39 5.78 -13.45 -2.08
N ALA A 40 6.12 -12.31 -1.47
CA ALA A 40 7.01 -12.31 -0.30
C ALA A 40 6.43 -13.10 0.89
N ALA A 41 5.12 -12.99 1.12
CA ALA A 41 4.41 -13.74 2.17
C ALA A 41 4.39 -15.25 1.89
N LEU A 42 4.18 -15.65 0.63
CA LEU A 42 4.22 -17.05 0.20
C LEU A 42 5.62 -17.66 0.36
N VAL A 43 6.68 -16.92 0.01
CA VAL A 43 8.06 -17.37 0.23
C VAL A 43 8.31 -17.60 1.72
N ASN A 44 7.86 -16.69 2.59
CA ASN A 44 7.98 -16.88 4.04
C ASN A 44 7.19 -18.12 4.52
N TYR A 45 5.96 -18.31 4.02
CA TYR A 45 5.17 -19.49 4.37
C TYR A 45 5.86 -20.79 3.97
N VAL A 46 6.41 -20.87 2.75
CA VAL A 46 7.14 -22.05 2.26
C VAL A 46 8.38 -22.31 3.10
N ALA A 47 9.16 -21.27 3.41
CA ALA A 47 10.34 -21.39 4.26
C ALA A 47 9.98 -21.89 5.67
N PHE A 48 8.93 -21.32 6.28
CA PHE A 48 8.45 -21.75 7.59
C PHE A 48 7.91 -23.18 7.58
N ASP A 49 7.09 -23.55 6.59
CA ASP A 49 6.52 -24.89 6.48
C ASP A 49 7.62 -25.94 6.31
N TRP A 50 8.63 -25.67 5.48
CA TRP A 50 9.73 -26.59 5.28
C TRP A 50 10.62 -26.71 6.52
N LEU A 51 11.11 -25.58 7.02
CA LEU A 51 12.21 -25.55 8.00
C LEU A 51 11.73 -25.69 9.43
N ILE A 52 10.49 -25.30 9.73
CA ILE A 52 9.93 -25.37 11.08
C ILE A 52 8.92 -26.52 11.17
N ILE A 53 7.82 -26.46 10.42
CA ILE A 53 6.74 -27.45 10.53
C ILE A 53 7.18 -28.83 10.02
N GLY A 54 7.97 -28.88 8.95
CA GLY A 54 8.52 -30.11 8.38
C GLY A 54 9.35 -30.87 9.41
N GLN A 55 10.19 -30.16 10.17
CA GLN A 55 11.11 -30.74 11.14
C GLN A 55 10.49 -31.01 12.52
N MET A 56 9.38 -30.37 12.87
CA MET A 56 8.70 -30.60 14.14
C MET A 56 8.17 -32.04 14.27
N ASN A 57 8.40 -32.67 15.41
CA ASN A 57 7.86 -33.99 15.75
C ASN A 57 6.42 -33.87 16.28
N ILE A 58 5.49 -33.49 15.40
CA ILE A 58 4.07 -33.36 15.69
C ILE A 58 3.24 -34.27 14.77
N ALA A 59 2.02 -34.60 15.21
CA ALA A 59 1.10 -35.46 14.46
C ALA A 59 0.87 -34.95 13.03
N TYR A 60 0.86 -35.86 12.06
CA TYR A 60 0.69 -35.52 10.64
C TYR A 60 -0.62 -34.76 10.37
N SER A 61 -1.71 -35.15 11.04
CA SER A 61 -3.00 -34.47 10.96
C SER A 61 -2.90 -32.99 11.34
N LEU A 62 -2.11 -32.66 12.37
CA LEU A 62 -1.91 -31.29 12.81
C LEU A 62 -1.12 -30.47 11.77
N LYS A 63 -0.09 -31.06 11.14
CA LYS A 63 0.63 -30.43 10.03
C LYS A 63 -0.31 -30.12 8.86
N MET A 64 -1.18 -31.06 8.51
CA MET A 64 -2.15 -30.89 7.41
C MET A 64 -3.20 -29.81 7.73
N ILE A 65 -3.70 -29.76 8.96
CA ILE A 65 -4.61 -28.69 9.41
C ILE A 65 -3.92 -27.33 9.29
N TYR A 66 -2.69 -27.20 9.79
CA TYR A 66 -1.92 -25.96 9.69
C TYR A 66 -1.78 -25.50 8.23
N ARG A 67 -1.37 -26.40 7.33
CA ARG A 67 -1.22 -26.10 5.90
C ARG A 67 -2.54 -25.70 5.25
N GLY A 68 -3.60 -26.46 5.52
CA GLY A 68 -4.93 -26.20 4.98
C GLY A 68 -5.47 -24.83 5.39
N VAL A 69 -5.35 -24.48 6.67
CA VAL A 69 -5.78 -23.18 7.18
C VAL A 69 -5.00 -22.03 6.54
N ASN A 70 -3.67 -22.14 6.44
CA ASN A 70 -2.85 -21.09 5.82
C ASN A 70 -3.16 -20.91 4.34
N LEU A 71 -3.24 -22.00 3.57
CA LEU A 71 -3.56 -21.94 2.14
C LEU A 71 -4.98 -21.39 1.90
N PHE A 72 -5.94 -21.76 2.75
CA PHE A 72 -7.28 -21.20 2.71
C PHE A 72 -7.25 -19.68 2.91
N TRP A 73 -6.51 -19.18 3.90
CA TRP A 73 -6.38 -17.74 4.14
C TRP A 73 -5.63 -17.00 3.03
N PHE A 74 -4.59 -17.59 2.45
CA PHE A 74 -3.94 -17.02 1.27
C PHE A 74 -4.91 -16.90 0.09
N GLY A 75 -5.73 -17.93 -0.15
CA GLY A 75 -6.74 -17.92 -1.21
C GLY A 75 -7.87 -16.93 -0.95
N VAL A 76 -8.64 -17.15 0.12
CA VAL A 76 -9.84 -16.36 0.44
C VAL A 76 -9.49 -14.95 0.89
N GLY A 77 -8.53 -14.82 1.82
CA GLY A 77 -8.06 -13.50 2.27
C GLY A 77 -7.37 -12.74 1.16
N GLY A 78 -6.57 -13.43 0.34
CA GLY A 78 -5.93 -12.81 -0.82
C GLY A 78 -6.93 -12.31 -1.86
N ALA A 79 -7.96 -13.10 -2.18
CA ALA A 79 -9.04 -12.67 -3.08
C ALA A 79 -9.82 -11.48 -2.50
N ALA A 80 -10.15 -11.53 -1.20
CA ALA A 80 -10.85 -10.43 -0.52
C ALA A 80 -10.08 -9.11 -0.62
N ILE A 81 -8.76 -9.14 -0.40
CA ILE A 81 -7.90 -7.94 -0.54
C ILE A 81 -7.78 -7.54 -2.01
N TRP A 82 -7.59 -8.49 -2.93
CA TRP A 82 -7.42 -8.22 -4.36
C TRP A 82 -8.59 -7.45 -4.98
N TYR A 83 -9.82 -7.87 -4.65
CA TYR A 83 -11.04 -7.28 -5.19
C TYR A 83 -11.63 -6.18 -4.30
N GLY A 84 -11.51 -6.30 -2.98
CA GLY A 84 -12.14 -5.40 -2.00
C GLY A 84 -11.21 -4.36 -1.38
N GLY A 85 -9.88 -4.51 -1.53
CA GLY A 85 -8.90 -3.66 -0.85
C GLY A 85 -8.99 -2.19 -1.24
N LEU A 86 -8.95 -1.87 -2.55
CA LEU A 86 -9.09 -0.47 -2.99
C LEU A 86 -10.49 0.12 -2.65
N PRO A 87 -11.63 -0.57 -2.92
CA PRO A 87 -12.94 -0.10 -2.49
C PRO A 87 -13.03 0.19 -0.98
N LEU A 88 -12.42 -0.63 -0.14
CA LEU A 88 -12.37 -0.41 1.30
C LEU A 88 -11.61 0.88 1.64
N LEU A 89 -10.44 1.09 1.03
CA LEU A 89 -9.65 2.31 1.21
C LEU A 89 -10.42 3.56 0.72
N GLU A 90 -11.13 3.45 -0.41
CA GLU A 90 -12.01 4.51 -0.92
C GLU A 90 -13.14 4.82 0.08
N GLY A 91 -13.73 3.80 0.71
CA GLY A 91 -14.76 3.94 1.73
C GLY A 91 -14.25 4.65 2.99
N VAL A 92 -13.12 4.20 3.53
CA VAL A 92 -12.47 4.85 4.69
C VAL A 92 -12.10 6.30 4.35
N SER A 93 -11.54 6.54 3.16
CA SER A 93 -11.21 7.88 2.69
C SER A 93 -12.45 8.78 2.59
N ALA A 94 -13.58 8.26 2.09
CA ALA A 94 -14.83 9.00 2.01
C ALA A 94 -15.39 9.34 3.40
N MET A 95 -15.31 8.41 4.36
CA MET A 95 -15.69 8.64 5.75
C MET A 95 -14.82 9.75 6.38
N LEU A 96 -13.50 9.68 6.22
CA LEU A 96 -12.59 10.73 6.71
C LEU A 96 -12.92 12.10 6.10
N ARG A 97 -13.21 12.17 4.80
CA ARG A 97 -13.64 13.41 4.15
C ARG A 97 -14.90 13.97 4.79
N SER A 98 -15.91 13.13 5.03
CA SER A 98 -17.18 13.59 5.61
C SER A 98 -17.04 14.19 7.00
N VAL A 99 -16.07 13.70 7.79
CA VAL A 99 -15.83 14.18 9.16
C VAL A 99 -14.93 15.41 9.17
N PHE A 100 -13.81 15.38 8.43
CA PHE A 100 -12.75 16.39 8.56
C PHE A 100 -12.78 17.48 7.49
N ALA A 101 -13.37 17.22 6.32
CA ALA A 101 -13.31 18.14 5.19
C ALA A 101 -14.54 18.03 4.26
N PRO A 102 -15.78 18.23 4.78
CA PRO A 102 -17.01 17.96 4.03
C PRO A 102 -17.18 18.82 2.77
N ARG A 103 -16.57 20.02 2.75
CA ARG A 103 -16.62 20.99 1.65
C ARG A 103 -15.64 20.69 0.52
N VAL A 104 -14.67 19.80 0.72
CA VAL A 104 -13.70 19.41 -0.31
C VAL A 104 -14.39 18.53 -1.35
N ASP A 105 -14.11 18.80 -2.63
CA ASP A 105 -14.53 17.95 -3.74
C ASP A 105 -14.10 16.48 -3.53
N ARG A 106 -15.05 15.56 -3.70
CA ARG A 106 -14.83 14.12 -3.49
C ARG A 106 -13.76 13.59 -4.45
N GLN A 107 -13.74 14.05 -5.70
CA GLN A 107 -12.80 13.55 -6.70
C GLN A 107 -11.38 14.02 -6.37
N ALA A 108 -11.20 15.28 -5.96
CA ALA A 108 -9.91 15.78 -5.50
C ALA A 108 -9.39 15.01 -4.27
N TRP A 109 -10.27 14.74 -3.28
CA TRP A 109 -9.89 13.99 -2.08
C TRP A 109 -9.45 12.55 -2.37
N GLN A 110 -10.19 11.87 -3.24
CA GLN A 110 -9.83 10.51 -3.70
C GLN A 110 -8.59 10.51 -4.60
N GLY A 111 -8.37 11.57 -5.38
CA GLY A 111 -7.17 11.73 -6.21
C GLY A 111 -5.88 11.65 -5.39
N VAL A 112 -5.87 12.23 -4.18
CA VAL A 112 -4.74 12.12 -3.25
C VAL A 112 -4.50 10.65 -2.87
N LEU A 113 -5.55 9.90 -2.51
CA LEU A 113 -5.44 8.48 -2.18
C LEU A 113 -4.81 7.70 -3.35
N TYR A 114 -5.29 7.92 -4.58
CA TYR A 114 -4.82 7.20 -5.76
C TYR A 114 -3.34 7.47 -6.07
N GLN A 115 -2.89 8.72 -5.90
CA GLN A 115 -1.48 9.07 -6.06
C GLN A 115 -0.60 8.36 -5.01
N PHE A 116 -1.07 8.28 -3.77
CA PHE A 116 -0.35 7.56 -2.71
C PHE A 116 -0.33 6.04 -2.91
N VAL A 117 -1.43 5.46 -3.42
CA VAL A 117 -1.46 4.05 -3.82
C VAL A 117 -0.44 3.77 -4.93
N ALA A 118 -0.31 4.65 -5.91
CA ALA A 118 0.70 4.52 -6.95
C ALA A 118 2.13 4.61 -6.39
N LEU A 119 2.37 5.51 -5.43
CA LEU A 119 3.67 5.61 -4.75
C LEU A 119 3.97 4.38 -3.89
N ALA A 120 2.95 3.79 -3.26
CA ALA A 120 3.07 2.62 -2.39
C ALA A 120 3.69 1.42 -3.11
N ARG A 121 3.57 1.31 -4.44
CA ARG A 121 4.25 0.26 -5.21
C ARG A 121 5.76 0.24 -4.99
N TRP A 122 6.41 1.40 -5.04
CA TRP A 122 7.87 1.48 -4.87
C TRP A 122 8.29 1.07 -3.46
N TRP A 123 7.50 1.49 -2.48
CA TRP A 123 7.70 1.09 -1.09
C TRP A 123 7.42 -0.39 -0.86
N ALA A 124 6.45 -0.97 -1.57
CA ALA A 124 6.16 -2.41 -1.50
C ALA A 124 7.31 -3.24 -2.08
N ILE A 125 7.98 -2.78 -3.14
CA ILE A 125 9.20 -3.42 -3.65
C ILE A 125 10.29 -3.41 -2.56
N ALA A 126 10.55 -2.24 -1.95
CA ALA A 126 11.55 -2.13 -0.89
C ALA A 126 11.20 -3.03 0.32
N CYS A 127 9.94 -3.02 0.76
CA CYS A 127 9.44 -3.89 1.81
C CYS A 127 9.61 -5.36 1.45
N ALA A 128 9.25 -5.77 0.23
CA ALA A 128 9.39 -7.16 -0.21
C ALA A 128 10.86 -7.60 -0.20
N LEU A 129 11.78 -6.75 -0.66
CA LEU A 129 13.22 -7.05 -0.62
C LEU A 129 13.74 -7.20 0.81
N VAL A 130 13.39 -6.26 1.70
CA VAL A 130 13.76 -6.31 3.12
C VAL A 130 13.17 -7.56 3.78
N TRP A 131 11.93 -7.91 3.42
CA TRP A 131 11.26 -9.11 3.92
C TRP A 131 11.94 -10.40 3.44
N LEU A 132 12.30 -10.50 2.17
CA LEU A 132 13.01 -11.66 1.62
C LEU A 132 14.41 -11.80 2.24
N MET A 133 15.12 -10.70 2.43
CA MET A 133 16.40 -10.69 3.16
C MET A 133 16.21 -11.19 4.59
N TRP A 134 15.15 -10.73 5.27
CA TRP A 134 14.80 -11.21 6.60
C TRP A 134 14.52 -12.70 6.63
N VAL A 135 13.72 -13.24 5.70
CA VAL A 135 13.46 -14.69 5.59
C VAL A 135 14.78 -15.46 5.47
N GLY A 136 15.68 -15.03 4.56
CA GLY A 136 16.98 -15.67 4.40
C GLY A 136 17.84 -15.63 5.67
N MET A 137 17.90 -14.48 6.35
CA MET A 137 18.67 -14.33 7.58
C MET A 137 18.07 -15.09 8.76
N PHE A 138 16.74 -15.09 8.89
CA PHE A 138 16.03 -15.67 10.02
C PHE A 138 16.09 -17.20 9.99
N TYR A 139 15.82 -17.80 8.83
CA TYR A 139 15.84 -19.25 8.69
C TYR A 139 17.22 -19.83 8.35
N GLY A 140 18.13 -19.03 7.78
CA GLY A 140 19.47 -19.48 7.39
C GLY A 140 20.54 -19.38 8.48
N ASN A 141 20.33 -18.60 9.55
CA ASN A 141 21.27 -18.49 10.66
C ASN A 141 20.78 -19.25 11.89
N GLU A 142 21.69 -19.94 12.59
CA GLU A 142 21.40 -20.67 13.84
C GLU A 142 21.47 -19.79 15.09
N GLY A 143 22.08 -18.61 15.01
CA GLY A 143 22.26 -17.70 16.15
C GLY A 143 20.98 -16.99 16.59
N TYR A 144 20.61 -17.10 17.87
CA TYR A 144 19.48 -16.35 18.44
C TYR A 144 19.63 -14.83 18.28
N SER A 145 20.82 -14.28 18.57
CA SER A 145 21.08 -12.85 18.50
C SER A 145 20.95 -12.29 17.08
N SER A 146 21.35 -13.04 16.06
CA SER A 146 21.23 -12.59 14.65
C SER A 146 19.78 -12.63 14.17
N ARG A 147 18.97 -13.61 14.60
CA ARG A 147 17.52 -13.66 14.32
C ARG A 147 16.77 -12.50 14.98
N LEU A 148 17.12 -12.18 16.24
CA LEU A 148 16.53 -11.05 16.96
C LEU A 148 16.86 -9.74 16.25
N LEU A 149 18.13 -9.50 15.93
CA LEU A 149 18.58 -8.29 15.22
C LEU A 149 17.92 -8.15 13.85
N ALA A 150 17.84 -9.23 13.06
CA ALA A 150 17.16 -9.21 11.78
C ALA A 150 15.68 -8.82 11.94
N THR A 151 15.00 -9.38 12.93
CA THR A 151 13.58 -9.08 13.21
C THR A 151 13.40 -7.62 13.62
N LEU A 152 14.20 -7.12 14.55
CA LEU A 152 14.12 -5.71 14.98
C LEU A 152 14.40 -4.75 13.83
N PHE A 153 15.40 -5.04 13.00
CA PHE A 153 15.72 -4.23 11.82
C PHE A 153 14.55 -4.19 10.82
N THR A 154 13.97 -5.34 10.49
CA THR A 154 12.83 -5.41 9.57
C THR A 154 11.60 -4.68 10.10
N TRP A 155 11.32 -4.82 11.40
CA TRP A 155 10.24 -4.08 12.06
C TRP A 155 10.47 -2.57 12.03
N LEU A 156 11.70 -2.13 12.30
CA LEU A 156 12.06 -0.71 12.24
C LEU A 156 11.86 -0.16 10.82
N VAL A 157 12.37 -0.84 9.80
CA VAL A 157 12.25 -0.42 8.40
C VAL A 157 10.77 -0.38 7.96
N ALA A 158 10.00 -1.42 8.26
CA ALA A 158 8.57 -1.46 7.94
C ALA A 158 7.78 -0.34 8.65
N GLY A 159 8.12 -0.06 9.92
CA GLY A 159 7.54 1.03 10.70
C GLY A 159 7.82 2.39 10.07
N LEU A 160 9.08 2.66 9.71
CA LEU A 160 9.49 3.92 9.07
C LEU A 160 8.79 4.13 7.72
N ILE A 161 8.68 3.09 6.90
CA ILE A 161 7.97 3.14 5.61
C ILE A 161 6.48 3.44 5.83
N SER A 162 5.85 2.76 6.81
CA SER A 162 4.44 2.97 7.14
C SER A 162 4.16 4.39 7.60
N VAL A 163 4.99 4.93 8.50
CA VAL A 163 4.91 6.31 8.95
C VAL A 163 5.07 7.28 7.79
N ARG A 164 6.05 7.05 6.89
CA ARG A 164 6.30 7.91 5.74
C ARG A 164 5.12 7.96 4.75
N LEU A 165 4.48 6.82 4.52
CA LEU A 165 3.30 6.69 3.66
C LEU A 165 2.07 7.37 4.28
N LEU A 166 1.79 7.08 5.55
CA LEU A 166 0.66 7.66 6.28
C LEU A 166 0.80 9.18 6.42
N TRP A 167 1.99 9.65 6.82
CA TRP A 167 2.28 11.09 6.92
C TRP A 167 2.11 11.79 5.57
N GLY A 168 2.59 11.17 4.49
CA GLY A 168 2.41 11.69 3.14
C GLY A 168 0.93 11.84 2.80
N LEU A 169 0.14 10.78 3.00
CA LEU A 169 -1.29 10.76 2.71
C LEU A 169 -2.05 11.83 3.51
N CYS A 170 -1.84 11.85 4.83
CA CYS A 170 -2.48 12.81 5.72
C CYS A 170 -2.09 14.26 5.38
N SER A 171 -0.81 14.54 5.14
CA SER A 171 -0.36 15.88 4.76
C SER A 171 -0.90 16.32 3.39
N GLY A 172 -1.13 15.39 2.46
CA GLY A 172 -1.83 15.65 1.20
C GLY A 172 -3.27 16.09 1.44
N TRP A 173 -4.01 15.33 2.25
CA TRP A 173 -5.40 15.65 2.61
C TRP A 173 -5.53 16.94 3.43
N VAL A 174 -4.64 17.21 4.38
CA VAL A 174 -4.64 18.45 5.18
C VAL A 174 -4.42 19.66 4.28
N ARG A 175 -3.44 19.60 3.36
CA ARG A 175 -3.20 20.69 2.40
C ARG A 175 -4.41 20.94 1.50
N LEU A 176 -5.10 19.89 1.08
CA LEU A 176 -6.31 20.00 0.27
C LEU A 176 -7.47 20.64 1.08
N ALA A 177 -7.64 20.22 2.34
CA ALA A 177 -8.65 20.77 3.23
C ALA A 177 -8.42 22.27 3.51
N TRP A 178 -7.18 22.68 3.80
CA TRP A 178 -6.85 24.09 4.04
C TRP A 178 -7.16 24.97 2.82
N ARG A 179 -6.78 24.54 1.61
CA ARG A 179 -7.08 25.29 0.38
C ARG A 179 -8.57 25.45 0.12
N SER A 180 -9.39 24.48 0.53
CA SER A 180 -10.85 24.55 0.37
C SER A 180 -11.57 25.40 1.43
N GLY A 181 -10.86 25.72 2.53
CA GLY A 181 -11.39 26.47 3.66
C GLY A 181 -11.16 27.97 3.55
N GLU A 182 -10.30 28.44 2.65
CA GLU A 182 -10.10 29.86 2.41
C GLU A 182 -11.38 30.46 1.79
N PRO A 183 -12.01 31.47 2.42
CA PRO A 183 -13.12 32.17 1.80
C PRO A 183 -12.61 32.82 0.51
N LEU A 184 -13.37 32.65 -0.57
CA LEU A 184 -13.18 33.41 -1.81
C LEU A 184 -13.31 34.89 -1.46
N VAL A 185 -12.18 35.54 -1.15
CA VAL A 185 -12.12 37.00 -1.09
C VAL A 185 -12.37 37.44 -2.53
N SER A 186 -13.61 37.88 -2.79
CA SER A 186 -14.03 38.46 -4.05
C SER A 186 -13.04 39.56 -4.43
N ARG A 187 -12.21 39.29 -5.43
CA ARG A 187 -11.46 40.31 -6.15
C ARG A 187 -12.27 40.73 -7.37
#